data_AF-A0A1F8UAI2-F1
#
_entry.id   AF-A0A1F8UAI2-F1
#
_cell.length_a   1.000
_cell.length_b   1.000
_cell.length_c   1.000
_cell.angle_alpha   90.00
_cell.angle_beta   90.00
_cell.angle_gamma   90.00
#
_symmetry.space_group_name_H-M   'P 1'
#
loop_
_entity.id
_entity.type
_entity.pdbx_description
1 polymer ?
#
loop_
_entity_poly.entity_id
_entity_poly.type
_entity_poly.pdbx_seq_one_letter_code
_entity_poly.pdbx_strand_id
1 'polypeptide(L)'
;MLELTFILCVIIGVLFLSLFIFTFLKMKRARLITGALMSVISLATMAIFIYTQKSNGNPDVGKEFVQFYFPILVFICFAAIGVLSTIKMIKPCNL
;
A
#
# COMPACT_ATOMS: atom_id res chain seq x y z
N MET A 1 7.17 -14.04 10.93
CA MET A 1 6.37 -12.81 10.65
C MET A 1 7.19 -11.74 9.96
N LEU A 2 8.39 -11.40 10.45
CA LEU A 2 9.23 -10.35 9.86
C LEU A 2 9.54 -10.57 8.37
N GLU A 3 9.95 -11.79 7.99
CA GLU A 3 10.25 -12.14 6.59
C GLU A 3 9.04 -11.96 5.67
N LEU A 4 7.85 -12.38 6.13
CA LEU A 4 6.60 -12.22 5.39
C LEU A 4 6.24 -10.74 5.21
N THR A 5 6.36 -9.92 6.25
CA THR A 5 6.14 -8.48 6.15
C THR A 5 7.13 -7.82 5.19
N PHE A 6 8.40 -8.24 5.21
CA PHE A 6 9.42 -7.74 4.29
C PHE A 6 9.08 -8.08 2.83
N ILE A 7 8.72 -9.33 2.55
CA ILE A 7 8.29 -9.77 1.21
C ILE A 7 7.09 -8.95 0.74
N LEU A 8 6.08 -8.76 1.60
CA LEU A 8 4.90 -7.97 1.27
C LEU A 8 5.26 -6.49 0.99
N CYS A 9 6.16 -5.89 1.76
CA CYS A 9 6.66 -4.55 1.49
C CYS A 9 7.36 -4.45 0.13
N VAL A 10 8.19 -5.43 -0.23
CA VAL A 10 8.83 -5.49 -1.55
C VAL A 10 7.78 -5.59 -2.66
N ILE A 11 6.77 -6.44 -2.49
CA ILE A 11 5.65 -6.58 -3.44
C ILE A 11 4.91 -5.25 -3.60
N ILE A 12 4.60 -4.54 -2.51
CA ILE A 12 3.95 -3.21 -2.57
C ILE A 12 4.83 -2.23 -3.34
N GLY A 13 6.15 -2.23 -3.10
CA GLY A 13 7.10 -1.39 -3.84
C GLY A 13 7.11 -1.68 -5.35
N VAL A 14 7.13 -2.95 -5.73
CA VAL A 14 7.05 -3.38 -7.14
C VAL A 14 5.70 -2.99 -7.76
N LEU A 15 4.59 -3.15 -7.03
CA LEU A 15 3.25 -2.75 -7.48
C LEU A 15 3.16 -1.22 -7.66
N PHE A 16 3.77 -0.44 -6.78
CA PHE A 16 3.82 1.01 -6.91
C PHE A 16 4.60 1.44 -8.15
N LEU A 17 5.79 0.87 -8.37
CA LEU A 17 6.61 1.16 -9.57
C LEU A 17 5.89 0.76 -10.85
N SER A 18 5.27 -0.42 -10.89
CA SER A 18 4.50 -0.86 -12.05
C SER A 18 3.27 0.01 -12.29
N LEU A 19 2.55 0.43 -11.24
CA LEU A 19 1.45 1.39 -11.35
C LEU A 19 1.91 2.73 -11.96
N PHE A 20 3.08 3.21 -11.53
CA PHE A 20 3.71 4.42 -12.07
C PHE A 20 4.00 4.24 -13.57
N ILE A 21 4.67 3.16 -13.97
CA ILE A 21 4.96 2.84 -15.38
C ILE A 21 3.67 2.75 -16.20
N PHE A 22 2.65 2.01 -15.73
CA PHE A 22 1.38 1.88 -16.45
C PHE A 22 0.63 3.21 -16.59
N THR A 23 0.86 4.15 -15.65
CA THR A 23 0.33 5.51 -15.75
C THR A 23 0.99 6.27 -16.90
N PHE A 24 2.31 6.17 -17.09
CA PHE A 24 3.01 6.77 -18.24
C PHE A 24 2.66 6.11 -19.57
N LEU A 25 2.58 4.78 -19.59
CA LEU A 25 2.21 4.02 -20.80
C LEU A 25 0.71 4.14 -21.14
N LYS A 26 -0.08 4.88 -20.35
CA LYS A 26 -1.54 5.04 -20.50
C LYS A 26 -2.28 3.69 -20.58
N MET A 27 -1.71 2.63 -20.00
CA MET A 27 -2.29 1.29 -20.00
C MET A 27 -3.42 1.19 -18.97
N LYS A 28 -4.60 1.66 -19.39
CA LYS A 28 -5.81 1.73 -18.58
C LYS A 28 -6.08 0.43 -17.80
N ARG A 29 -6.22 -0.71 -18.49
CA ARG A 29 -6.60 -1.99 -17.84
C ARG A 29 -5.57 -2.45 -16.80
N ALA A 30 -4.28 -2.40 -17.14
CA ALA A 30 -3.21 -2.77 -16.24
C ALA A 30 -3.17 -1.86 -15.00
N ARG A 31 -3.31 -0.54 -15.19
CA ARG A 31 -3.37 0.42 -14.08
C ARG A 31 -4.52 0.13 -13.11
N LEU A 32 -5.69 -0.25 -13.62
CA LEU A 32 -6.85 -0.62 -12.79
C LEU A 32 -6.53 -1.84 -11.90
N ILE A 33 -6.04 -2.91 -12.50
CA ILE A 33 -5.75 -4.17 -11.80
C ILE A 33 -4.62 -3.96 -10.78
N THR A 34 -3.53 -3.30 -11.18
CA THR A 34 -2.40 -3.01 -10.30
C THR A 34 -2.81 -2.09 -9.15
N GLY A 35 -3.64 -1.07 -9.40
CA GLY A 35 -4.14 -0.16 -8.37
C GLY A 35 -5.00 -0.87 -7.33
N ALA A 36 -5.91 -1.72 -7.77
CA ALA A 36 -6.75 -2.52 -6.89
C ALA A 36 -5.92 -3.53 -6.05
N LEU A 37 -5.01 -4.28 -6.69
CA LEU A 37 -4.12 -5.22 -6.01
C LEU A 37 -3.24 -4.51 -4.98
N MET A 38 -2.63 -3.39 -5.37
CA MET A 38 -1.78 -2.59 -4.49
C MET A 38 -2.56 -2.12 -3.25
N SER A 39 -3.80 -1.68 -3.42
CA SER A 39 -4.63 -1.26 -2.30
C SER A 39 -4.94 -2.40 -1.35
N VAL A 40 -5.37 -3.56 -1.87
CA VAL A 40 -5.73 -4.72 -1.05
C VAL A 40 -4.50 -5.23 -0.30
N ILE A 41 -3.37 -5.38 -0.98
CA ILE A 41 -2.13 -5.88 -0.38
C ILE A 41 -1.60 -4.89 0.67
N SER A 42 -1.69 -3.57 0.44
CA SER A 42 -1.28 -2.56 1.43
C SER A 42 -2.09 -2.65 2.71
N LEU A 43 -3.42 -2.77 2.61
CA LEU A 43 -4.31 -2.92 3.77
C LEU A 43 -4.08 -4.24 4.51
N ALA A 44 -3.91 -5.35 3.78
CA ALA A 44 -3.61 -6.65 4.38
C ALA A 44 -2.26 -6.61 5.13
N THR A 45 -1.24 -6.02 4.51
CA THR A 45 0.10 -5.89 5.12
C THR A 45 0.06 -4.98 6.36
N MET A 46 -0.72 -3.89 6.31
CA MET A 46 -0.97 -3.03 7.46
C MET A 46 -1.60 -3.79 8.63
N ALA A 47 -2.62 -4.62 8.37
CA ALA A 47 -3.27 -5.42 9.41
C ALA A 47 -2.29 -6.43 10.05
N ILE A 48 -1.48 -7.11 9.22
CA ILE A 48 -0.43 -8.03 9.68
C ILE A 48 0.63 -7.29 10.51
N PHE A 49 1.03 -6.08 10.07
CA PHE A 49 1.99 -5.25 10.79
C PHE A 49 1.46 -4.85 12.17
N ILE A 50 0.22 -4.36 12.26
CA ILE A 50 -0.42 -4.00 13.54
C ILE A 50 -0.49 -5.22 14.47
N TYR A 51 -0.90 -6.38 13.93
CA TYR A 51 -0.95 -7.62 14.70
C TYR A 51 0.44 -8.00 15.26
N THR A 52 1.47 -7.92 14.42
CA THR A 52 2.85 -8.26 14.80
C THR A 52 3.40 -7.30 15.87
N GLN A 53 3.13 -6.00 15.74
CA GLN A 53 3.56 -5.01 16.75
C GLN A 53 2.86 -5.26 18.10
N LYS A 54 1.57 -5.61 18.09
CA LYS A 54 0.84 -5.97 19.31
C LYS A 54 1.36 -7.27 19.93
N SER A 55 1.68 -8.28 19.13
CA SER A 55 2.21 -9.55 19.64
C SER A 55 3.62 -9.42 20.25
N ASN A 56 4.40 -8.46 19.78
CA ASN A 56 5.78 -8.25 20.20
C ASN A 56 5.93 -7.30 21.40
N GLY A 57 4.82 -6.86 22.02
CA GLY A 57 4.88 -6.02 23.23
C GLY A 57 4.74 -4.52 22.99
N ASN A 58 4.20 -4.11 21.83
CA ASN A 58 4.03 -2.70 21.43
C ASN A 58 5.37 -2.00 21.11
N PRO A 59 5.37 -0.84 20.42
CA PRO A 59 6.58 -0.09 20.11
C PRO A 59 7.26 0.46 21.37
N ASP A 60 8.56 0.77 21.25
CA ASP A 60 9.31 1.36 22.34
C ASP A 60 8.69 2.71 22.76
N VAL A 61 8.49 2.88 24.06
CA VAL A 61 7.95 4.11 24.64
C VAL A 61 8.83 5.29 24.23
N GLY A 62 8.22 6.33 23.65
CA GLY A 62 8.92 7.50 23.12
C GLY A 62 9.41 7.38 21.67
N LYS A 63 9.30 6.20 21.03
CA LYS A 63 9.56 6.00 19.58
C LYS A 63 8.35 5.52 18.79
N GLU A 64 7.17 5.55 19.40
CA GLU A 64 5.90 5.10 18.83
C GLU A 64 5.59 5.76 17.48
N PHE A 65 5.91 7.05 17.32
CA PHE A 65 5.72 7.76 16.06
C PHE A 65 6.43 7.07 14.89
N VAL A 66 7.73 6.83 15.04
CA VAL A 66 8.57 6.30 13.96
C VAL A 66 8.34 4.80 13.77
N GLN A 67 8.14 4.05 14.86
CA GLN A 67 8.05 2.59 14.81
C GLN A 67 6.63 2.08 14.53
N PHE A 68 5.58 2.90 14.67
CA PHE A 68 4.19 2.45 14.51
C PHE A 68 3.36 3.37 13.63
N TYR A 69 3.24 4.64 14.00
CA TYR A 69 2.36 5.57 13.27
C TYR A 69 2.87 5.86 11.86
N PHE A 70 4.18 6.05 11.69
CA PHE A 70 4.78 6.33 10.38
C PHE A 70 4.61 5.15 9.39
N PRO A 71 4.94 3.88 9.75
CA PRO A 71 4.64 2.74 8.89
C PRO A 71 3.17 2.61 8.51
N ILE A 72 2.25 2.82 9.46
CA ILE A 72 0.80 2.79 9.19
C ILE A 72 0.42 3.88 8.17
N LEU A 73 0.94 5.10 8.34
CA LEU A 73 0.70 6.19 7.40
C LEU A 73 1.19 5.84 6.00
N VAL A 74 2.36 5.22 5.87
CA VAL A 74 2.91 4.78 4.58
C VAL A 74 1.99 3.75 3.91
N PHE A 75 1.47 2.76 4.65
CA PHE A 75 0.51 1.80 4.09
C PHE A 75 -0.81 2.46 3.67
N ILE A 76 -1.31 3.42 4.44
CA ILE A 76 -2.51 4.20 4.09
C ILE A 76 -2.27 5.00 2.81
N CYS A 77 -1.11 5.65 2.66
CA CYS A 77 -0.76 6.38 1.45
C CYS A 77 -0.76 5.46 0.22
N PHE A 78 -0.14 4.28 0.32
CA PHE A 78 -0.14 3.31 -0.78
C PHE A 78 -1.54 2.79 -1.11
N ALA A 79 -2.36 2.49 -0.10
CA ALA A 79 -3.74 2.11 -0.30
C ALA A 79 -4.56 3.21 -1.00
N ALA A 80 -4.44 4.46 -0.53
CA ALA A 80 -5.13 5.61 -1.11
C ALA A 80 -4.71 5.85 -2.57
N ILE A 81 -3.41 5.76 -2.90
CA ILE A 81 -2.92 5.89 -4.27
C ILE A 81 -3.51 4.79 -5.17
N GLY A 82 -3.52 3.54 -4.68
CA GLY A 82 -4.13 2.41 -5.39
C GLY A 82 -5.61 2.64 -5.67
N VAL A 83 -6.39 3.05 -4.67
CA VAL A 83 -7.82 3.36 -4.81
C VAL A 83 -8.04 4.52 -5.78
N LEU A 84 -7.32 5.62 -5.63
CA LEU A 84 -7.47 6.79 -6.51
C LEU A 84 -7.16 6.47 -7.97
N SER A 85 -6.14 5.63 -8.22
CA SER A 85 -5.81 5.17 -9.57
C SER A 85 -6.93 4.32 -10.20
N THR A 86 -7.68 3.60 -9.36
CA THR A 86 -8.81 2.75 -9.73
C THR A 86 -10.07 3.58 -9.98
N ILE A 87 -10.42 4.50 -9.08
CA ILE A 87 -11.63 5.34 -9.17
C ILE A 87 -11.56 6.33 -10.34
N LYS A 88 -10.40 6.96 -10.59
CA LYS A 88 -10.19 7.87 -11.72
C LYS A 88 -10.44 7.20 -13.08
N MET A 89 -10.53 5.88 -13.13
CA MET A 89 -10.88 5.15 -14.35
C MET A 89 -12.34 4.76 -14.46
N ILE A 90 -13.02 4.53 -13.33
CA ILE A 90 -14.44 4.16 -13.31
C ILE A 90 -15.31 5.38 -13.64
N LYS A 91 -14.88 6.59 -13.26
CA LYS A 91 -15.41 7.84 -13.79
C LYS A 91 -14.53 8.27 -14.97
N PRO A 92 -14.87 7.99 -16.23
CA PRO A 92 -14.29 8.76 -17.32
C PRO A 92 -14.62 10.23 -17.04
N CYS A 93 -13.60 11.09 -16.93
CA CYS A 93 -13.80 12.53 -17.00
C CYS A 93 -14.47 12.82 -18.35
N ASN A 94 -15.78 13.04 -18.34
CA ASN A 94 -16.42 13.97 -19.25
C ASN A 94 -16.02 15.36 -18.74
N LEU A 95 -15.00 15.94 -19.35
CA LEU A 95 -14.75 17.38 -19.30
C LEU A 95 -14.51 17.85 -20.74
#